data_AF-A0AAX2IDF8-F1
#
_entry.id   AF-A0AAX2IDF8-F1
#
_cell.length_a   1.000
_cell.length_b   1.000
_cell.length_c   1.000
_cell.angle_alpha   90.00
_cell.angle_beta   90.00
_cell.angle_gamma   90.00
#
_symmetry.space_group_name_H-M   'P 1'
#
loop_
_entity.id
_entity.type
_entity.pdbx_description
1 polymer ?
#
loop_
_entity_poly.entity_id
_entity_poly.type
_entity_poly.pdbx_seq_one_letter_code
_entity_poly.pdbx_strand_id
1 'polypeptide(L)'
;MAIYSIKETFVEVPTKANSAFNSQFAYYKLVVFRFIAKSSYGLITFFVYAFASLLILFFLSLAGAYAIGEALGSNGLGFAIVGAFYILLSLVVLLFRKKLIERSLLRKLSEIYFKTDPEEEENEQ
;
A
#
# COMPACT_ATOMS: atom_id res chain seq x y z
N MET A 1 3.62 34.44 50.41
CA MET A 1 3.91 35.14 49.13
C MET A 1 4.48 34.23 48.03
N ALA A 2 4.89 32.98 48.31
CA ALA A 2 5.42 32.07 47.29
C ALA A 2 4.36 31.36 46.41
N ILE A 3 3.10 31.29 46.84
CA ILE A 3 2.03 30.65 46.05
C ILE A 3 1.51 31.56 44.93
N TYR A 4 1.73 32.87 45.03
CA TYR A 4 1.30 33.84 44.01
C TYR A 4 2.16 33.78 42.73
N SER A 5 3.48 33.55 42.86
CA SER A 5 4.42 33.44 41.74
C SER A 5 4.30 32.13 40.95
N ILE A 6 3.81 31.05 41.58
CA ILE A 6 3.47 29.80 40.88
C ILE A 6 2.22 30.01 40.01
N LYS A 7 1.24 30.77 40.50
CA LYS A 7 -0.02 30.99 39.77
C LYS A 7 0.16 31.82 38.50
N GLU A 8 1.06 32.81 38.48
CA GLU A 8 1.39 33.57 37.25
C GLU A 8 2.20 32.75 36.25
N THR A 9 3.17 31.96 36.70
CA THR A 9 3.96 31.08 35.81
C THR A 9 3.06 30.05 35.11
N PHE A 10 2.05 29.51 35.78
CA PHE A 10 1.08 28.59 35.16
C PHE A 10 0.07 29.27 34.22
N VAL A 11 -0.15 30.58 34.35
CA VAL A 11 -1.11 31.35 33.53
C VAL A 11 -0.48 31.96 32.27
N GLU A 12 0.85 32.12 32.21
CA GLU A 12 1.57 32.55 30.99
C GLU A 12 2.11 31.41 30.11
N VAL A 13 2.19 30.18 30.63
CA VAL A 13 2.54 28.98 29.83
C VAL A 13 1.56 28.71 28.67
N PRO A 14 0.22 28.91 28.79
CA PRO A 14 -0.68 28.66 27.67
C PRO A 14 -0.61 29.70 26.52
N THR A 15 -0.03 30.88 26.72
CA THR A 15 -0.03 31.94 25.69
C THR A 15 1.24 31.97 24.82
N LYS A 16 2.40 31.52 25.31
CA LYS A 16 3.61 31.33 24.48
C LYS A 16 3.68 29.98 23.76
N ALA A 17 2.99 28.96 24.26
CA ALA A 17 2.83 27.71 23.52
C ALA A 17 2.09 27.95 22.19
N ASN A 18 1.03 28.77 22.21
CA ASN A 18 0.13 28.96 21.07
C ASN A 18 0.80 29.65 19.85
N SER A 19 1.82 30.49 20.07
CA SER A 19 2.54 31.18 18.98
C SER A 19 3.68 30.34 18.37
N ALA A 20 4.33 29.48 19.17
CA ALA A 20 5.32 28.53 18.66
C ALA A 20 4.66 27.35 17.91
N PHE A 21 3.48 26.89 18.36
CA PHE A 21 2.69 25.86 17.67
C PHE A 21 2.14 26.34 16.31
N ASN A 22 1.82 27.64 16.17
CA ASN A 22 1.29 28.20 14.93
C ASN A 22 2.27 28.15 13.73
N SER A 23 3.57 28.32 13.98
CA SER A 23 4.59 28.24 12.90
C SER A 23 4.82 26.82 12.41
N GLN A 24 4.85 25.82 13.31
CA GLN A 24 4.99 24.43 12.89
C GLN A 24 3.71 23.86 12.27
N PHE A 25 2.53 24.33 12.68
CA PHE A 25 1.28 23.94 12.05
C PHE A 25 1.17 24.45 10.60
N ALA A 26 1.64 25.67 10.31
CA ALA A 26 1.67 26.21 8.95
C ALA A 26 2.57 25.38 8.02
N TYR A 27 3.74 24.95 8.51
CA TYR A 27 4.62 24.05 7.76
C TYR A 27 3.98 22.67 7.54
N TYR A 28 3.38 22.09 8.58
CA TYR A 28 2.71 20.78 8.47
C TYR A 28 1.51 20.83 7.52
N LYS A 29 0.72 21.91 7.54
CA LYS A 29 -0.39 22.15 6.61
C LYS A 29 0.09 22.18 5.16
N LEU A 30 1.22 22.85 4.89
CA LEU A 30 1.81 22.88 3.54
C LEU A 30 2.42 21.54 3.11
N VAL A 31 3.08 20.81 4.03
CA VAL A 31 3.63 19.47 3.75
C VAL A 31 2.52 18.47 3.48
N VAL A 32 1.47 18.44 4.29
CA VAL A 32 0.30 17.59 4.08
C VAL A 32 -0.41 17.96 2.78
N PHE A 33 -0.59 19.25 2.49
CA PHE A 33 -1.16 19.69 1.20
C PHE A 33 -0.30 19.25 0.01
N ARG A 34 1.02 19.40 0.10
CA ARG A 34 1.96 18.99 -0.95
C ARG A 34 2.04 17.47 -1.09
N PHE A 35 1.92 16.73 0.01
CA PHE A 35 1.84 15.28 0.03
C PHE A 35 0.55 14.78 -0.61
N ILE A 36 -0.61 15.35 -0.24
CA ILE A 36 -1.90 15.04 -0.86
C ILE A 36 -1.86 15.39 -2.34
N ALA A 37 -1.39 16.57 -2.72
CA ALA A 37 -1.31 16.98 -4.13
C ALA A 37 -0.40 16.06 -4.96
N LYS A 38 0.79 15.70 -4.44
CA LYS A 38 1.75 14.84 -5.14
C LYS A 38 1.31 13.37 -5.15
N SER A 39 0.69 12.90 -4.07
CA SER A 39 0.13 11.56 -3.95
C SER A 39 -1.08 11.39 -4.86
N SER A 40 -1.99 12.36 -4.89
CA SER A 40 -3.15 12.37 -5.77
C SER A 40 -2.75 12.31 -7.24
N TYR A 41 -1.76 13.09 -7.67
CA TYR A 41 -1.31 13.03 -9.07
C TYR A 41 -0.76 11.64 -9.44
N GLY A 42 0.12 11.07 -8.61
CA GLY A 42 0.64 9.72 -8.83
C GLY A 42 -0.44 8.64 -8.82
N LEU A 43 -1.38 8.72 -7.88
CA LEU A 43 -2.46 7.77 -7.72
C LEU A 43 -3.46 7.85 -8.88
N ILE A 44 -3.82 9.07 -9.31
CA ILE A 44 -4.72 9.30 -10.45
C ILE A 44 -4.07 8.79 -11.74
N THR A 45 -2.82 9.18 -12.02
CA THR A 45 -2.13 8.72 -13.24
C THR A 45 -1.94 7.19 -13.24
N PHE A 46 -1.58 6.61 -12.09
CA PHE A 46 -1.51 5.15 -11.94
C PHE A 46 -2.87 4.49 -12.18
N PHE A 47 -3.94 5.05 -11.61
CA PHE A 47 -5.29 4.53 -11.77
C PHE A 47 -5.76 4.61 -13.23
N VAL A 48 -5.47 5.72 -13.92
CA VAL A 48 -5.78 5.89 -15.35
C VAL A 48 -5.02 4.86 -16.18
N TYR A 49 -3.71 4.67 -15.96
CA TYR A 49 -2.93 3.67 -16.67
C TYR A 49 -3.39 2.24 -16.38
N ALA A 50 -3.66 1.92 -15.11
CA ALA A 50 -4.14 0.60 -14.69
C ALA A 50 -5.51 0.30 -15.31
N PHE A 51 -6.42 1.27 -15.28
CA PHE A 51 -7.75 1.13 -15.86
C PHE A 51 -7.70 0.99 -17.39
N ALA A 52 -6.89 1.81 -18.07
CA ALA A 52 -6.66 1.69 -19.51
C ALA A 52 -6.07 0.32 -19.88
N SER A 53 -5.05 -0.13 -19.14
CA SER A 53 -4.46 -1.45 -19.35
C SER A 53 -5.47 -2.58 -19.13
N LEU A 54 -6.34 -2.46 -18.13
CA LEU A 54 -7.37 -3.46 -17.83
C LEU A 54 -8.41 -3.54 -18.96
N LEU A 55 -8.82 -2.39 -19.50
CA LEU A 55 -9.72 -2.36 -20.67
C LEU A 55 -9.08 -3.02 -21.89
N ILE A 56 -7.82 -2.70 -22.19
CA ILE A 56 -7.10 -3.33 -23.31
C ILE A 56 -7.07 -4.85 -23.15
N LEU A 57 -6.69 -5.33 -21.95
CA LEU A 57 -6.64 -6.76 -21.65
C LEU A 57 -8.02 -7.42 -21.76
N PHE A 58 -9.07 -6.72 -21.32
CA PHE A 58 -10.45 -7.19 -21.38
C PHE A 58 -10.93 -7.38 -22.82
N PHE A 59 -10.70 -6.39 -23.68
CA PHE A 59 -11.02 -6.52 -25.11
C PHE A 59 -10.19 -7.60 -25.79
N LEU A 60 -8.91 -7.72 -25.44
CA LEU A 60 -8.05 -8.77 -26.00
C LEU A 60 -8.50 -10.17 -25.58
N SER A 61 -8.94 -10.33 -24.33
CA SER A 61 -9.53 -11.56 -23.83
C SER A 61 -10.84 -11.90 -24.54
N LEU A 62 -11.71 -10.90 -24.77
CA LEU A 62 -12.95 -11.09 -25.52
C LEU A 62 -12.64 -11.54 -26.96
N ALA A 63 -11.73 -10.85 -27.64
CA ALA A 63 -11.30 -11.20 -28.99
C ALA A 63 -10.73 -12.63 -29.06
N GLY A 64 -9.89 -13.01 -28.10
CA GLY A 64 -9.35 -14.37 -28.01
C GLY A 64 -10.44 -15.42 -27.78
N ALA A 65 -11.40 -15.15 -26.89
CA ALA A 65 -12.53 -16.05 -26.65
C ALA A 65 -13.41 -16.20 -27.88
N TYR A 66 -13.66 -15.12 -28.62
CA TYR A 66 -14.38 -15.16 -29.89
C TYR A 66 -13.62 -15.95 -30.96
N ALA A 67 -12.33 -15.71 -31.13
CA ALA A 67 -11.52 -16.44 -32.12
C ALA A 67 -11.46 -17.95 -31.83
N ILE A 68 -11.30 -18.33 -30.55
CA ILE A 68 -11.33 -19.75 -30.14
C ILE A 68 -12.75 -20.32 -30.31
N GLY A 69 -13.78 -19.54 -29.98
CA GLY A 69 -15.18 -19.93 -30.12
C GLY A 69 -15.60 -20.17 -31.57
N GLU A 70 -15.16 -19.31 -32.48
CA GLU A 70 -15.39 -19.45 -33.92
C GLU A 70 -14.64 -20.68 -34.48
N ALA A 71 -13.39 -20.89 -34.07
CA ALA A 71 -12.62 -22.07 -34.47
C ALA A 71 -13.23 -23.40 -33.98
N LEU A 72 -13.91 -23.41 -32.83
CA LEU A 72 -14.62 -24.57 -32.29
C LEU A 72 -16.07 -24.70 -32.82
N GLY A 73 -16.55 -23.75 -33.63
CA GLY A 73 -17.93 -23.73 -34.14
C GLY A 73 -18.99 -23.42 -33.07
N SER A 74 -18.59 -23.00 -31.87
CA SER A 74 -19.48 -22.61 -30.78
C SER A 74 -18.82 -21.57 -29.88
N ASN A 75 -19.36 -20.34 -29.90
CA ASN A 75 -18.90 -19.24 -29.06
C ASN A 75 -18.93 -19.58 -27.56
N GLY A 76 -19.90 -20.40 -27.12
CA GLY A 76 -20.01 -20.83 -25.73
C GLY A 76 -18.82 -21.66 -25.26
N LEU A 77 -18.27 -22.52 -26.13
CA LEU A 77 -17.08 -23.31 -25.81
C LEU A 77 -15.82 -22.44 -25.76
N GLY A 78 -15.73 -21.42 -26.63
CA GLY A 78 -14.65 -20.43 -26.60
C GLY A 78 -14.56 -19.70 -25.26
N PHE A 79 -15.70 -19.21 -24.75
CA PHE A 79 -15.76 -18.60 -23.42
C PHE A 79 -15.46 -19.60 -22.29
N ALA A 80 -15.93 -20.84 -22.39
CA ALA A 80 -15.66 -21.87 -21.37
C ALA A 80 -14.17 -22.20 -21.26
N ILE A 81 -13.46 -22.33 -22.38
CA ILE A 81 -12.02 -22.62 -22.42
C ILE A 81 -11.21 -21.44 -21.87
N VAL A 82 -11.52 -20.22 -22.31
CA VAL A 82 -10.84 -19.02 -21.80
C VAL A 82 -11.12 -18.82 -20.31
N GLY A 83 -12.35 -19.07 -19.86
CA GLY A 83 -12.71 -19.06 -18.44
C GLY A 83 -11.93 -20.09 -17.62
N ALA A 84 -11.82 -21.33 -18.10
CA ALA A 84 -11.04 -22.38 -17.45
C ALA A 84 -9.54 -22.00 -17.39
N PHE A 85 -9.01 -21.40 -18.45
CA PHE A 85 -7.65 -20.87 -18.46
C PHE A 85 -7.44 -19.77 -17.39
N TYR A 86 -8.37 -18.84 -17.24
CA TYR A 86 -8.29 -17.81 -16.19
C TYR A 86 -8.38 -18.39 -14.77
N ILE A 87 -9.20 -19.43 -14.55
CA ILE A 87 -9.24 -20.14 -13.26
C ILE A 87 -7.89 -20.78 -12.95
N LEU A 88 -7.30 -21.48 -13.91
CA LEU A 88 -5.96 -22.06 -13.78
C LEU A 88 -4.91 -20.98 -13.50
N LEU A 89 -4.92 -19.88 -14.25
CA LEU A 89 -4.01 -18.75 -14.04
C LEU A 89 -4.16 -18.16 -12.63
N SER A 90 -5.39 -17.98 -12.16
CA SER A 90 -5.69 -17.51 -10.80
C SER A 90 -5.14 -18.45 -9.73
N LEU A 91 -5.31 -19.76 -9.92
CA LEU A 91 -4.81 -20.78 -8.99
C LEU A 91 -3.28 -20.78 -8.93
N VAL A 92 -2.61 -20.65 -10.09
CA VAL A 92 -1.15 -20.46 -10.16
C VAL A 92 -0.75 -19.19 -9.41
N VAL A 93 -1.38 -18.05 -9.68
CA VAL A 93 -1.07 -16.79 -9.00
C VAL A 93 -1.28 -16.89 -7.49
N LEU A 94 -2.28 -17.61 -7.00
CA LEU A 94 -2.49 -17.84 -5.55
C LEU A 94 -1.38 -18.68 -4.91
N LEU A 95 -0.91 -19.73 -5.58
CA LEU A 95 0.21 -20.54 -5.11
C LEU A 95 1.52 -19.74 -5.09
N PHE A 96 1.80 -18.98 -6.16
CA PHE A 96 2.95 -18.09 -6.22
C PHE A 96 2.85 -16.94 -5.22
N ARG A 97 1.65 -16.43 -4.95
CA ARG A 97 1.42 -15.43 -3.90
C ARG A 97 1.89 -15.93 -2.56
N LYS A 98 1.49 -17.14 -2.13
CA LYS A 98 2.00 -17.71 -0.87
C LYS A 98 3.53 -17.72 -0.85
N LYS A 99 4.16 -18.27 -1.90
CA LYS A 99 5.62 -18.39 -1.97
C LYS A 99 6.37 -17.05 -2.06
N LEU A 100 5.85 -16.04 -2.77
CA LEU A 100 6.50 -14.74 -2.97
C LEU A 100 6.22 -13.77 -1.80
N ILE A 101 4.98 -13.74 -1.30
CA ILE A 101 4.55 -12.87 -0.22
C ILE A 101 5.06 -13.41 1.10
N GLU A 102 4.85 -14.70 1.43
CA GLU A 102 5.33 -15.26 2.71
C GLU A 102 6.86 -15.20 2.80
N ARG A 103 7.62 -15.59 1.77
CA ARG A 103 9.11 -15.48 1.86
C ARG A 103 9.60 -14.05 2.00
N SER A 104 9.03 -13.10 1.26
CA SER A 104 9.50 -11.71 1.30
C SER A 104 9.09 -11.02 2.61
N LEU A 105 7.88 -11.29 3.11
CA LEU A 105 7.43 -10.81 4.41
C LEU A 105 8.17 -11.48 5.56
N LEU A 106 8.29 -12.81 5.59
CA LEU A 106 9.05 -13.49 6.65
C LEU A 106 10.51 -13.06 6.64
N ARG A 107 11.14 -12.83 5.48
CA ARG A 107 12.54 -12.37 5.45
C ARG A 107 12.69 -10.94 5.95
N LYS A 108 11.77 -10.03 5.59
CA LYS A 108 11.75 -8.65 6.10
C LYS A 108 11.41 -8.59 7.59
N LEU A 109 10.45 -9.40 8.04
CA LEU A 109 10.06 -9.47 9.45
C LEU A 109 11.14 -10.15 10.29
N SER A 110 11.77 -11.21 9.78
CA SER A 110 12.93 -11.86 10.41
C SER A 110 14.08 -10.88 10.58
N GLU A 111 14.42 -10.10 9.56
CA GLU A 111 15.52 -9.12 9.63
C GLU A 111 15.22 -7.94 10.56
N ILE A 112 13.94 -7.58 10.75
CA ILE A 112 13.53 -6.53 11.70
C ILE A 112 13.48 -7.08 13.13
N TYR A 113 12.98 -8.31 13.30
CA TYR A 113 12.87 -8.98 14.60
C TYR A 113 14.25 -9.34 15.16
N PHE A 114 15.10 -10.01 14.38
CA PHE A 114 16.47 -10.35 14.77
C PHE A 114 17.43 -9.16 14.88
N LYS A 115 17.03 -7.94 14.49
CA LYS A 115 17.81 -6.72 14.77
C LYS A 115 17.50 -6.10 16.12
N THR A 116 16.50 -6.62 16.85
CA THR A 116 16.03 -6.07 18.12
C THR A 116 16.35 -6.95 19.33
N ASP A 117 16.90 -8.15 19.12
CA ASP A 117 17.49 -8.95 20.20
C ASP A 117 19.02 -8.74 20.21
N PRO A 118 19.57 -7.82 21.03
CA PRO A 118 20.84 -8.11 21.66
C PRO A 118 20.58 -9.21 22.71
N GLU A 119 21.53 -10.13 22.84
CA GLU A 119 21.54 -11.23 23.83
C GLU A 119 20.64 -12.39 23.38
N GLU A 120 21.15 -13.55 22.97
CA GLU A 120 22.06 -14.45 23.67
C GLU A 120 23.16 -14.91 22.67
N GLU A 121 24.44 -14.99 23.02
CA GLU A 121 25.03 -16.07 23.80
C GLU A 121 26.30 -15.56 24.52
N GLU A 122 26.16 -15.18 25.79
CA GLU A 122 27.28 -15.22 26.74
C GLU A 122 27.32 -16.64 27.33
N ASN A 123 28.42 -17.33 27.02
CA ASN A 123 29.08 -18.33 27.87
C ASN A 123 28.23 -19.03 28.93
N GLU A 124 27.81 -20.27 28.65
CA GLU A 124 27.80 -21.31 29.68
C GLU A 124 28.54 -22.55 29.16
N GLN A 125 29.84 -22.56 29.51
CA GLN A 125 30.68 -23.67 29.99
C GLN A 125 30.80 -24.97 29.18
#